data_AF-A0A838QQ26-F1
#
_entry.id   AF-A0A838QQ26-F1
#
_cell.length_a   1.000
_cell.length_b   1.000
_cell.length_c   1.000
_cell.angle_alpha   90.00
_cell.angle_beta   90.00
_cell.angle_gamma   90.00
#
_symmetry.space_group_name_H-M   'P 1'
#
loop_
_entity.id
_entity.type
_entity.pdbx_description
1 polymer ?
#
loop_
_entity_poly.entity_id
_entity_poly.type
_entity_poly.pdbx_seq_one_letter_code
_entity_poly.pdbx_strand_id
1 'polypeptide(L)' 'MLRNLFGFAVFAVVAMVALKIVFGLFGLVVGLVGTALWLAFVGFTLYLMLKLLAPNTAARVREIISGN' A
#
# COMPACT_ATOMS: atom_id res chain seq x y z
N MET A 1 -33.94 -3.62 32.44
CA MET A 1 -33.54 -2.93 31.20
C MET A 1 -32.10 -2.42 31.26
N LEU A 2 -31.67 -1.79 32.37
CA LEU A 2 -30.28 -1.31 32.56
C LEU A 2 -29.19 -2.40 32.36
N ARG A 3 -29.46 -3.64 32.80
CA ARG A 3 -28.56 -4.81 32.60
C ARG A 3 -28.33 -5.15 31.11
N ASN A 4 -29.36 -5.04 30.27
CA ASN A 4 -29.21 -5.28 28.83
C ASN A 4 -28.52 -4.10 28.14
N LEU A 5 -28.78 -2.87 28.60
CA LEU A 5 -28.11 -1.67 28.09
C LEU A 5 -26.60 -1.71 28.37
N PHE A 6 -26.19 -2.16 29.56
CA PHE A 6 -24.78 -2.31 29.91
C PHE A 6 -24.09 -3.38 29.05
N GLY A 7 -24.73 -4.52 28.82
CA GLY A 7 -24.22 -5.55 27.92
C GLY A 7 -24.05 -5.04 26.49
N PHE A 8 -25.01 -4.27 25.98
CA PHE A 8 -24.90 -3.65 24.66
C PHE A 8 -23.79 -2.61 24.60
N ALA A 9 -23.62 -1.79 25.63
CA ALA A 9 -22.55 -0.79 25.70
C ALA A 9 -21.15 -1.45 25.68
N VAL A 10 -20.95 -2.51 26.46
CA VAL A 10 -19.69 -3.27 26.47
C VAL A 10 -19.45 -3.92 25.10
N PHE A 11 -20.46 -4.55 24.52
CA PHE A 11 -20.36 -5.13 23.18
C PHE A 11 -19.99 -4.09 22.11
N ALA A 12 -20.61 -2.91 22.15
CA ALA A 12 -20.33 -1.81 21.22
C ALA A 12 -18.88 -1.34 21.33
N VAL A 13 -18.33 -1.23 22.54
CA VAL A 13 -16.92 -0.86 22.74
C VAL A 13 -16.00 -1.94 22.16
N VAL A 14 -16.27 -3.22 22.45
CA VAL A 14 -15.47 -4.33 21.92
C VAL A 14 -15.54 -4.39 20.39
N ALA A 15 -16.73 -4.27 19.81
CA ALA A 15 -16.93 -4.24 18.37
C ALA A 15 -16.21 -3.07 17.72
N MET A 16 -16.24 -1.87 18.33
CA MET A 16 -15.53 -0.70 17.83
C MET A 16 -14.01 -0.93 17.84
N VAL A 17 -13.45 -1.51 18.91
CA VAL A 17 -12.03 -1.82 19.00
C VAL A 17 -11.63 -2.84 17.96
N ALA A 18 -12.40 -3.93 17.82
CA ALA A 18 -12.16 -4.95 16.79
C ALA A 18 -12.19 -4.35 15.38
N LEU A 19 -13.17 -3.49 15.09
CA LEU A 19 -13.29 -2.79 13.81
C LEU A 19 -12.05 -1.94 13.52
N LYS A 20 -11.59 -1.15 14.51
CA LYS A 20 -10.37 -0.33 14.38
C LYS A 20 -9.14 -1.17 14.06
N ILE A 21 -8.98 -2.33 14.69
CA ILE A 21 -7.86 -3.24 14.44
C ILE A 21 -7.93 -3.78 13.02
N VAL A 22 -9.09 -4.29 12.60
CA VAL A 22 -9.28 -4.85 11.26
C VAL A 22 -9.00 -3.82 10.17
N PHE A 23 -9.60 -2.63 10.27
CA PHE A 23 -9.36 -1.56 9.29
C PHE A 23 -7.95 -0.98 9.38
N GLY A 24 -7.32 -0.95 10.55
CA GLY A 24 -5.93 -0.56 10.69
C GLY A 24 -4.99 -1.50 9.95
N LEU A 25 -5.17 -2.82 10.11
CA LEU A 25 -4.40 -3.84 9.40
C LEU A 25 -4.67 -3.81 7.89
N PHE A 26 -5.94 -3.66 7.50
CA PHE A 26 -6.31 -3.52 6.09
C PHE A 26 -5.65 -2.27 5.47
N GLY A 27 -5.71 -1.13 6.17
CA GLY A 27 -5.07 0.11 5.75
C GLY A 27 -3.56 -0.01 5.63
N LEU A 28 -2.91 -0.78 6.52
CA LEU A 28 -1.48 -1.07 6.42
C LEU A 28 -1.15 -1.86 5.14
N VAL A 29 -1.89 -2.93 4.85
CA VAL A 29 -1.67 -3.73 3.63
C VAL A 29 -1.91 -2.87 2.38
N VAL A 30 -3.03 -2.15 2.33
CA VAL A 30 -3.35 -1.27 1.20
C VAL A 30 -2.31 -0.17 1.05
N GLY A 31 -1.83 0.41 2.14
CA GLY A 31 -0.78 1.43 2.14
C GLY A 31 0.55 0.90 1.61
N LEU A 32 0.96 -0.30 2.01
CA LEU A 32 2.17 -0.95 1.51
C LEU A 32 2.06 -1.25 0.02
N VAL A 33 0.94 -1.83 -0.43
CA VAL A 33 0.68 -2.09 -1.85
C VAL A 33 0.67 -0.80 -2.64
N GLY A 34 -0.04 0.23 -2.17
CA GLY A 34 -0.08 1.54 -2.81
C GLY A 34 1.30 2.19 -2.92
N THR A 35 2.12 2.08 -1.86
CA THR A 35 3.50 2.60 -1.87
C THR A 35 4.38 1.83 -2.87
N ALA A 36 4.28 0.51 -2.90
CA ALA A 36 5.02 -0.31 -3.86
C ALA A 36 4.63 0.03 -5.30
N LEU A 37 3.33 0.16 -5.58
CA LEU A 37 2.82 0.58 -6.89
C LEU A 37 3.29 1.99 -7.26
N TRP A 38 3.29 2.92 -6.31
CA TRP A 38 3.79 4.28 -6.54
C TRP A 38 5.29 4.28 -6.89
N LEU A 39 6.11 3.54 -6.14
CA LEU A 39 7.54 3.40 -6.43
C LEU A 39 7.78 2.75 -7.80
N ALA A 40 7.01 1.71 -8.15
CA ALA A 40 7.07 1.08 -9.46
C ALA A 40 6.67 2.06 -10.58
N PHE A 41 5.62 2.86 -10.36
CA PHE A 41 5.19 3.89 -11.31
C PHE A 41 6.25 4.98 -11.52
N VAL A 42 6.88 5.46 -10.45
CA VAL A 42 7.97 6.44 -10.53
C VAL A 42 9.16 5.83 -11.28
N GLY A 43 9.58 4.60 -10.94
CA GLY A 43 10.67 3.91 -11.64
C GLY A 43 10.38 3.73 -13.13
N PHE A 44 9.15 3.32 -13.47
CA PHE A 44 8.69 3.20 -14.85
C PHE A 44 8.72 4.54 -15.58
N THR A 45 8.23 5.61 -14.95
CA THR A 45 8.17 6.95 -15.55
C THR A 45 9.57 7.48 -15.83
N LEU A 46 10.50 7.33 -14.87
CA LEU A 46 11.90 7.70 -15.05
C LEU A 46 12.56 6.91 -16.17
N TYR A 47 12.32 5.59 -16.23
CA TYR A 47 12.82 4.75 -17.31
C TYR A 47 12.24 5.17 -18.67
N LEU A 48 10.95 5.49 -18.74
CA LEU A 48 10.30 5.95 -19.96
C LEU A 48 10.92 7.26 -20.44
N MET A 49 11.13 8.23 -19.54
CA MET A 49 11.80 9.48 -19.87
C MET A 49 13.23 9.25 -20.35
N LEU A 50 13.99 8.39 -19.67
CA LEU A 50 15.33 8.02 -20.09
C LEU A 50 15.33 7.36 -21.47
N LYS A 51 14.36 6.49 -21.76
CA LYS A 51 14.23 5.82 -23.05
C LYS A 51 13.92 6.79 -24.19
N LEU A 52 13.11 7.82 -23.92
CA LEU A 52 12.75 8.85 -24.89
C LEU A 52 13.92 9.80 -25.19
N LEU A 53 14.68 10.20 -24.16
CA LEU A 53 15.78 11.16 -24.30
C LEU A 53 17.11 10.52 -24.69
N ALA A 54 17.40 9.32 -24.16
CA ALA A 54 18.68 8.64 -24.28
C ALA A 54 18.47 7.11 -24.35
N PRO A 55 18.03 6.57 -25.50
CA PRO A 55 17.68 5.16 -25.63
C PRO A 55 18.84 4.20 -25.33
N ASN A 56 20.08 4.58 -25.65
CA ASN A 56 21.27 3.79 -25.35
C ASN A 56 21.53 3.68 -23.84
N THR A 57 21.30 4.75 -23.09
CA THR A 57 21.46 4.75 -21.62
C THR A 57 20.35 3.94 -20.96
N ALA A 58 19.11 4.03 -21.48
CA ALA A 58 18.00 3.20 -21.01
C ALA A 58 18.27 1.70 -21.22
N ALA A 59 18.85 1.30 -22.35
CA ALA A 59 19.23 -0.10 -22.60
C ALA A 59 20.22 -0.62 -21.54
N ARG A 60 21.23 0.18 -21.20
CA ARG A 60 22.22 -0.18 -20.17
C ARG A 60 21.64 -0.25 -18.76
N VAL A 61 20.75 0.69 -18.42
CA VAL A 61 20.02 0.66 -17.14
C VAL A 61 19.14 -0.60 -17.06
N ARG A 62 18.48 -0.97 -18.16
CA ARG A 62 17.68 -2.20 -18.22
C ARG A 62 18.56 -3.44 -18.00
N GLU A 63 19.70 -3.53 -18.68
CA GLU A 63 20.66 -4.63 -18.55
C GLU A 63 21.12 -4.81 -17.09
N ILE A 64 21.53 -3.72 -16.44
CA ILE A 64 21.95 -3.72 -15.03
C ILE A 64 20.83 -4.17 -14.08
N ILE A 65 19.59 -3.71 -14.33
CA ILE A 65 18.43 -4.06 -13.49
C ILE A 65 17.96 -5.49 -13.76
N SER A 66 17.96 -5.95 -15.02
CA SER A 66 17.51 -7.29 -15.40
C SER A 66 18.52 -8.38 -15.06
N GLY A 67 19.78 -8.03 -14.85
CA GLY A 67 20.84 -8.98 -14.47
C GLY A 67 21.18 -10.03 -15.51
N ASN A 68 20.71 -9.83 -16.76
CA ASN A 68 20.99 -10.64 -17.95
C ASN A 68 21.87 -9.85 -18.91
#